data_AF-A0A087BFF6-F1
#
_entry.id   AF-A0A087BFF6-F1
#
_cell.length_a   1.000
_cell.length_b   1.000
_cell.length_c   1.000
_cell.angle_alpha   90.00
_cell.angle_beta   90.00
_cell.angle_gamma   90.00
#
_symmetry.space_group_name_H-M   'P 1'
#
loop_
_entity.id
_entity.type
_entity.pdbx_description
1 polymer ?
#
loop_
_entity_poly.entity_id
_entity_poly.type
_entity_poly.pdbx_seq_one_letter_code
_entity_poly.pdbx_strand_id
1 'polypeptide(L)'
;MADVTTETTTDTASTVTPVEPSGVLDLRPPKASVRAELCRLGLEYSSTDGTTESWRDYQRGVLATFDDSGTSVTLTDVKTNLGRTLTLDELKAVTRIDTMTAAD
;
A
#
# COMPACT_ATOMS: atom_id res chain seq x y z
N MET A 1 21.23 31.95 25.92
CA MET A 1 19.97 31.21 25.69
C MET A 1 20.20 30.42 24.42
N ALA A 2 20.55 29.13 24.54
CA ALA A 2 20.76 28.26 23.39
C ALA A 2 19.41 27.62 23.03
N ASP A 3 19.00 27.81 21.78
CA ASP A 3 17.81 27.22 21.20
C ASP A 3 18.06 25.73 20.96
N VAL A 4 17.32 24.88 21.67
CA VAL A 4 17.35 23.42 21.50
C VAL A 4 16.19 23.08 20.57
N THR A 5 16.52 22.84 19.31
CA THR A 5 15.58 22.25 18.36
C THR A 5 15.46 20.76 18.68
N THR A 6 14.31 20.37 19.24
CA THR A 6 13.92 18.96 19.40
C THR A 6 13.53 18.40 18.03
N GLU A 7 14.41 17.64 17.40
CA GLU A 7 14.06 16.78 16.26
C GLU A 7 13.20 15.62 16.77
N THR A 8 11.89 15.72 16.55
CA THR A 8 10.99 14.56 16.68
C THR A 8 11.10 13.75 15.41
N THR A 9 11.99 12.77 15.39
CA THR A 9 11.99 11.72 14.35
C THR A 9 10.80 10.81 14.64
N THR A 10 9.68 11.05 13.99
CA THR A 10 8.57 10.10 13.93
C THR A 10 9.04 8.91 13.10
N ASP A 11 9.53 7.88 13.79
CA ASP A 11 9.82 6.58 13.21
C ASP A 11 8.47 5.91 12.89
N THR A 12 7.99 6.10 11.66
CA THR A 12 6.88 5.31 11.10
C THR A 12 7.44 3.92 10.79
N ALA A 13 7.70 3.15 11.86
CA ALA A 13 8.23 1.81 11.79
C ALA A 13 7.27 0.94 10.98
N SER A 14 7.64 0.66 9.74
CA SER A 14 7.10 -0.44 8.96
C SER A 14 7.27 -1.70 9.81
N THR A 15 6.18 -2.18 10.41
CA THR A 15 6.22 -3.27 11.39
C THR A 15 6.53 -4.57 10.65
N VAL A 16 7.82 -4.86 10.49
CA VAL A 16 8.32 -6.14 10.01
C VAL A 16 8.06 -7.18 11.11
N THR A 17 7.62 -8.38 10.71
CA THR A 17 7.45 -9.51 11.63
C THR A 17 8.81 -9.84 12.27
N PRO A 18 8.90 -10.09 13.60
CA PRO A 18 10.17 -10.43 14.25
C PRO A 18 10.86 -11.61 13.57
N VAL A 19 12.20 -11.59 13.52
CA VAL A 19 12.98 -12.67 12.88
C VAL A 19 12.61 -14.02 13.48
N GLU A 20 12.23 -14.98 12.64
CA GLU A 20 11.93 -16.33 13.13
C GLU A 20 13.24 -16.97 13.64
N PRO A 21 13.17 -17.86 14.65
CA PRO A 21 14.35 -18.55 15.18
C PRO A 21 15.06 -19.45 14.15
N SER A 22 14.46 -19.60 12.96
CA SER A 22 15.05 -20.23 11.76
C SER A 22 16.11 -19.37 11.07
N GLY A 23 16.30 -18.10 11.47
CA GLY A 23 17.20 -17.15 10.81
C GLY A 23 16.60 -16.53 9.54
N VAL A 24 15.31 -16.76 9.27
CA VAL A 24 14.60 -16.21 8.11
C VAL A 24 14.06 -14.82 8.46
N LEU A 25 14.43 -13.82 7.66
CA LEU A 25 13.84 -12.48 7.68
C LEU A 25 12.67 -12.43 6.69
N ASP A 26 11.44 -12.44 7.20
CA ASP A 26 10.24 -12.31 6.39
C ASP A 26 9.85 -10.82 6.22
N LEU A 27 10.16 -10.26 5.05
CA LEU A 27 9.82 -8.88 4.69
C LEU A 27 8.43 -8.75 4.04
N ARG A 28 7.64 -9.83 4.00
CA ARG A 28 6.29 -9.75 3.44
C ARG A 28 5.38 -8.96 4.37
N PRO A 29 4.42 -8.20 3.81
CA PRO A 29 3.43 -7.51 4.64
C PRO A 29 2.62 -8.53 5.47
N PRO A 30 2.11 -8.11 6.65
CA PRO A 30 1.24 -8.97 7.46
C PRO A 30 0.06 -9.51 6.64
N LYS A 31 -0.22 -10.81 6.74
CA LYS A 31 -1.21 -11.49 5.88
C LYS A 31 -2.61 -10.88 5.91
N ALA A 32 -3.01 -10.31 7.04
CA ALA A 32 -4.31 -9.66 7.22
C ALA A 32 -4.19 -8.13 7.08
N SER A 33 -3.52 -7.63 6.04
CA SER A 33 -3.32 -6.20 5.80
C SER A 33 -3.68 -5.81 4.37
N VAL A 34 -4.02 -4.53 4.18
CA VAL A 34 -4.30 -3.97 2.85
C VAL A 34 -3.09 -4.15 1.93
N ARG A 35 -1.86 -3.96 2.44
CA ARG A 35 -0.62 -4.18 1.67
C ARG A 35 -0.49 -5.61 1.15
N ALA A 36 -0.83 -6.61 1.97
CA ALA A 36 -0.81 -8.00 1.52
C ALA A 36 -1.82 -8.28 0.40
N GLU A 37 -3.02 -7.68 0.49
CA GLU A 37 -4.04 -7.80 -0.56
C GLU A 37 -3.66 -7.05 -1.85
N LEU A 38 -3.00 -5.90 -1.75
CA LEU A 38 -2.43 -5.20 -2.92
C LEU A 38 -1.37 -6.06 -3.62
N CYS A 39 -0.45 -6.67 -2.87
CA CYS A 39 0.52 -7.62 -3.42
C CYS A 39 -0.16 -8.83 -4.08
N ARG A 40 -1.21 -9.39 -3.46
CA ARG A 40 -1.97 -10.51 -4.04
C ARG A 40 -2.59 -10.15 -5.40
N LEU A 41 -3.03 -8.90 -5.54
CA LEU A 41 -3.60 -8.37 -6.78
C LEU A 41 -2.54 -7.93 -7.81
N GLY A 42 -1.25 -8.04 -7.47
CA GLY A 42 -0.15 -7.72 -8.37
C GLY A 42 0.29 -6.25 -8.35
N LEU A 43 -0.18 -5.45 -7.38
CA LEU A 43 0.34 -4.11 -7.18
C LEU A 43 1.65 -4.15 -6.38
N GLU A 44 2.56 -3.24 -6.72
CA GLU A 44 3.87 -3.08 -6.10
C GLU A 44 3.99 -1.70 -5.46
N TYR A 45 4.76 -1.60 -4.37
CA TYR A 45 5.07 -0.31 -3.76
C TYR A 45 5.76 0.60 -4.78
N SER A 46 5.30 1.85 -4.89
CA SER A 46 5.86 2.82 -5.84
C SER A 46 6.60 3.93 -5.09
N SER A 47 5.90 4.70 -4.26
CA SER A 47 6.47 5.82 -3.51
C SER A 47 5.57 6.25 -2.36
N THR A 48 6.09 7.09 -1.48
CA THR A 48 5.32 7.90 -0.53
C THR A 48 5.53 9.38 -0.86
N ASP A 49 4.47 10.19 -0.78
CA ASP A 49 4.56 11.65 -0.93
C ASP A 49 4.81 12.38 0.40
N GLY A 50 5.16 11.62 1.45
CA GLY A 50 5.36 12.12 2.81
C GLY A 50 4.17 11.90 3.73
N THR A 51 2.97 11.71 3.17
CA THR A 51 1.74 11.45 3.93
C THR A 51 1.07 10.16 3.48
N THR A 52 0.97 9.96 2.16
CA THR A 52 0.24 8.86 1.56
C THR A 52 1.17 7.95 0.78
N GLU A 53 1.06 6.67 1.09
CA GLU A 53 1.72 5.60 0.35
C GLU A 53 0.98 5.31 -0.96
N SER A 54 1.73 5.10 -2.03
CA SER A 54 1.22 4.77 -3.36
C SER A 54 1.77 3.44 -3.87
N TRP A 55 0.89 2.65 -4.45
CA TRP A 55 1.17 1.35 -5.06
C TRP A 55 0.68 1.33 -6.49
N ARG A 56 1.35 0.57 -7.37
CA ARG A 56 1.01 0.55 -8.79
C ARG A 56 1.07 -0.85 -9.37
N ASP A 57 0.16 -1.07 -10.32
CA ASP A 57 0.32 -2.08 -11.36
C ASP A 57 0.49 -1.32 -12.68
N TYR A 58 1.72 -1.25 -13.18
CA TYR A 58 2.02 -0.52 -14.42
C TYR A 58 1.47 -1.23 -15.66
N GLN A 59 1.36 -2.56 -15.63
CA GLN A 59 0.87 -3.34 -16.76
C GLN A 59 -0.64 -3.16 -16.92
N ARG A 60 -1.37 -3.12 -15.80
CA ARG A 60 -2.82 -2.86 -15.79
C ARG A 60 -3.16 -1.38 -15.67
N GLY A 61 -2.20 -0.47 -15.50
CA GLY A 61 -2.50 0.96 -15.35
C GLY A 61 -3.36 1.25 -14.11
N VAL A 62 -3.02 0.66 -12.97
CA VAL A 62 -3.71 0.90 -11.69
C VAL A 62 -2.79 1.70 -10.76
N LEU A 63 -3.36 2.71 -10.10
CA LEU A 63 -2.78 3.40 -8.95
C LEU A 63 -3.62 3.09 -7.72
N ALA A 64 -2.98 2.74 -6.63
CA ALA A 64 -3.59 2.60 -5.33
C ALA A 64 -2.97 3.62 -4.37
N THR A 65 -3.81 4.42 -3.70
CA THR A 65 -3.38 5.38 -2.69
C THR A 65 -4.14 5.13 -1.40
N PHE A 66 -3.41 5.03 -0.30
CA PHE A 66 -4.01 4.84 1.02
C PHE A 66 -4.78 6.09 1.46
N ASP A 67 -5.69 5.92 2.41
CA ASP A 67 -6.16 7.04 3.23
C ASP A 67 -5.13 7.41 4.30
N ASP A 68 -5.31 8.57 4.95
CA ASP A 68 -4.40 9.05 6.00
C ASP A 68 -4.31 8.09 7.20
N SER A 69 -5.32 7.23 7.39
CA SER A 69 -5.36 6.22 8.46
C SER A 69 -4.66 4.91 8.11
N GLY A 70 -4.37 4.67 6.82
CA GLY A 70 -3.82 3.42 6.31
C GLY A 70 -4.79 2.23 6.37
N THR A 71 -6.09 2.47 6.60
CA THR A 71 -7.10 1.41 6.78
C THR A 71 -7.87 1.10 5.50
N SER A 72 -7.90 2.04 4.56
CA SER A 72 -8.56 1.88 3.27
C SER A 72 -7.64 2.33 2.13
N VAL A 73 -7.97 1.90 0.92
CA VAL A 73 -7.19 2.23 -0.28
C VAL A 73 -8.12 2.62 -1.41
N THR A 74 -7.77 3.68 -2.14
CA THR A 74 -8.45 4.08 -3.36
C THR A 74 -7.70 3.50 -4.55
N LEU A 75 -8.34 2.58 -5.27
CA LEU A 75 -7.86 2.05 -6.55
C LEU A 75 -8.36 2.92 -7.68
N THR A 76 -7.48 3.36 -8.57
CA THR A 76 -7.77 4.29 -9.66
C THR A 76 -7.18 3.76 -10.96
N ASP A 77 -8.02 3.67 -12.01
CA ASP A 77 -7.54 3.50 -13.38
C ASP A 77 -6.83 4.78 -13.82
N VAL A 78 -5.53 4.68 -14.11
CA VAL A 78 -4.70 5.84 -14.44
C VAL A 78 -5.09 6.51 -15.75
N LYS A 79 -5.81 5.82 -16.63
CA LYS A 79 -6.19 6.32 -17.95
C LYS A 79 -7.50 7.08 -17.93
N THR A 80 -8.46 6.63 -17.12
CA THR A 80 -9.80 7.21 -17.05
C THR A 80 -10.04 8.03 -15.79
N ASN A 81 -9.15 7.92 -14.81
CA ASN A 81 -9.28 8.52 -13.48
C ASN A 81 -10.53 8.07 -12.71
N LEU A 82 -11.15 6.96 -13.12
CA LEU A 82 -12.21 6.32 -12.35
C LEU A 82 -11.57 5.54 -11.21
N GLY A 83 -12.08 5.74 -10.01
CA GLY A 83 -11.57 5.05 -8.84
C GLY A 83 -12.64 4.69 -7.83
N ARG A 84 -12.29 3.75 -6.96
CA ARG A 84 -13.13 3.30 -5.84
C ARG A 84 -12.26 3.07 -4.61
N THR A 85 -12.73 3.60 -3.48
CA THR A 85 -12.16 3.30 -2.17
C THR A 85 -12.69 1.97 -1.66
N LEU A 86 -11.79 1.11 -1.20
CA LEU A 86 -12.09 -0.21 -0.66
C LEU A 86 -11.47 -0.35 0.73
N THR A 87 -12.24 -0.95 1.62
CA THR A 87 -11.74 -1.48 2.90
C THR A 87 -10.97 -2.79 2.70
N LEU A 88 -10.26 -3.24 3.73
CA LEU A 88 -9.57 -4.54 3.70
C LEU A 88 -10.49 -5.70 3.32
N ASP A 89 -11.70 -5.74 3.88
CA ASP A 89 -12.62 -6.86 3.63
C ASP A 89 -13.21 -6.83 2.21
N GLU A 90 -13.47 -5.65 1.67
CA GLU A 90 -13.85 -5.53 0.26
C GLU A 90 -12.69 -5.92 -0.67
N LEU A 91 -11.45 -5.54 -0.34
CA LEU A 91 -10.28 -5.85 -1.15
C LEU A 91 -9.99 -7.37 -1.20
N LYS A 92 -10.22 -8.10 -0.10
CA LYS A 92 -10.16 -9.57 -0.07
C LYS A 92 -11.14 -10.23 -1.04
N ALA A 93 -12.30 -9.61 -1.26
CA ALA A 93 -13.31 -10.11 -2.20
C ALA A 93 -12.95 -9.84 -3.66
N VAL A 94 -12.01 -8.92 -3.93
CA VAL A 94 -11.54 -8.63 -5.29
C VAL A 94 -10.64 -9.76 -5.77
N THR A 95 -11.01 -10.39 -6.89
CA THR A 95 -10.20 -11.43 -7.54
C THR A 95 -9.38 -10.88 -8.72
N ARG A 96 -9.78 -9.73 -9.28
CA ARG A 96 -9.21 -9.12 -10.47
C ARG A 96 -9.56 -7.64 -10.54
N ILE A 97 -8.67 -6.84 -11.14
CA ILE A 97 -8.91 -5.43 -11.47
C ILE A 97 -8.83 -5.27 -12.98
N ASP A 98 -9.91 -4.79 -13.59
CA ASP A 98 -9.94 -4.40 -15.00
C ASP A 98 -9.87 -2.89 -15.13
N THR A 99 -9.11 -2.42 -16.11
CA THR A 99 -8.95 -1.00 -16.42
C THR A 99 -9.04 -0.77 -17.93
N MET A 100 -9.03 0.50 -18.35
CA MET A 100 -8.93 0.84 -19.76
C MET A 100 -7.55 0.53 -20.40
N THR A 101 -6.55 0.16 -19.58
CA THR A 101 -5.21 -0.24 -20.05
C THR A 101 -5.14 -1.76 -20.25
N ALA A 102 -5.72 -2.51 -19.33
CA ALA A 102 -5.84 -3.95 -19.42
C ALA A 102 -7.21 -4.37 -18.89
N ALA A 103 -8.06 -4.79 -19.82
CA ALA A 103 -9.26 -5.56 -19.55
C ALA A 103 -9.12 -6.85 -20.37
N ASP A 104 -9.44 -8.00 -19.77
CA ASP A 104 -9.50 -9.26 -20.53
C ASP A 104 -10.71 -9.29 -21.45
#